data_AF-A0A523XLM5-F1
#
_entry.id   AF-A0A523XLM5-F1
#
_cell.length_a   1.000
_cell.length_b   1.000
_cell.length_c   1.000
_cell.angle_alpha   90.00
_cell.angle_beta   90.00
_cell.angle_gamma   90.00
#
_symmetry.space_group_name_H-M   'P 1'
#
loop_
_entity.id
_entity.type
_entity.pdbx_description
1 polymer ?
#
loop_
_entity_poly.entity_id
_entity_poly.type
_entity_poly.pdbx_seq_one_letter_code
_entity_poly.pdbx_strand_id
1 'polypeptide(L)'
;MNYLSLLRKRWKRLKLPIVFYHTTFVENASLILKEQKIIANEGQSICKENNGVVSLSDNITKGIIEFFGNVVFEFDAVSLRRKNKSIAPRDYGISEDDIAKYDELPFFENEWVAPKKLKFDLADINKVLLITSRDFKESTFEDVVTILKSKDIEYCFLSERWLADNVIPDITRYFFRIENWNEFNEVAKHV
;
A
#
# COMPACT_ATOMS: atom_id res chain seq x y z
N MET A 1 -20.69 -6.82 25.28
CA MET A 1 -19.91 -6.71 24.01
C MET A 1 -19.17 -5.39 24.05
N ASN A 2 -17.83 -5.35 23.94
CA ASN A 2 -17.10 -4.08 23.99
C ASN A 2 -17.33 -3.25 22.70
N TYR A 3 -17.11 -1.94 22.74
CA TYR A 3 -17.32 -1.04 21.60
C TYR A 3 -16.57 -1.49 20.33
N LEU A 4 -15.35 -2.01 20.48
CA LEU A 4 -14.53 -2.51 19.37
C LEU A 4 -15.16 -3.72 18.67
N SER A 5 -15.72 -4.66 19.44
CA SER A 5 -16.40 -5.84 18.90
C SER A 5 -17.68 -5.46 18.13
N LEU A 6 -18.38 -4.41 18.55
CA LEU A 6 -19.55 -3.89 17.82
C LEU A 6 -19.12 -3.23 16.50
N LEU A 7 -18.06 -2.43 16.51
CA LEU A 7 -17.48 -1.84 15.30
C LEU A 7 -17.05 -2.93 14.32
N ARG A 8 -16.29 -3.94 14.76
CA ARG A 8 -15.88 -5.07 13.90
C ARG A 8 -17.08 -5.81 13.31
N LYS A 9 -18.16 -6.05 14.08
CA LYS A 9 -19.38 -6.67 13.56
C LYS A 9 -20.05 -5.82 12.48
N ARG A 10 -20.17 -4.50 12.68
CA ARG A 10 -20.72 -3.58 11.67
C ARG A 10 -19.84 -3.52 10.43
N TRP A 11 -18.53 -3.46 10.61
CA TRP A 11 -17.53 -3.43 9.54
C TRP A 11 -17.62 -4.66 8.65
N LYS A 12 -17.64 -5.86 9.26
CA LYS A 12 -17.86 -7.13 8.54
C LYS A 12 -19.19 -7.18 7.82
N ARG A 13 -20.28 -6.69 8.45
CA ARG A 13 -21.61 -6.65 7.83
C ARG A 13 -21.63 -5.78 6.56
N LEU A 14 -20.84 -4.72 6.53
CA LEU A 14 -20.69 -3.83 5.38
C LEU A 14 -19.69 -4.37 4.33
N LYS A 15 -19.16 -5.59 4.51
CA LYS A 15 -18.17 -6.21 3.62
C LYS A 15 -16.93 -5.35 3.42
N LEU A 16 -16.54 -4.57 4.43
CA LEU A 16 -15.36 -3.72 4.37
C LEU A 16 -14.08 -4.52 4.69
N PRO A 17 -12.91 -4.08 4.18
CA PRO A 17 -11.62 -4.72 4.42
C PRO A 17 -11.29 -4.90 5.89
N ILE A 18 -10.88 -6.10 6.30
CA ILE A 18 -10.48 -6.35 7.69
C ILE A 18 -9.01 -6.01 7.96
N VAL A 19 -8.22 -5.87 6.89
CA VAL A 19 -6.80 -5.49 6.92
C VAL A 19 -6.53 -4.41 5.89
N PHE A 20 -5.55 -3.57 6.17
CA PHE A 20 -4.98 -2.64 5.21
C PHE A 20 -3.48 -2.86 5.09
N TYR A 21 -2.97 -2.85 3.87
CA TYR A 21 -1.58 -3.01 3.52
C TYR A 21 -0.99 -1.66 3.14
N HIS A 22 0.18 -1.35 3.70
CA HIS A 22 1.00 -0.24 3.24
C HIS A 22 2.35 -0.78 2.81
N THR A 23 2.74 -0.49 1.56
CA THR A 23 4.05 -0.82 1.03
C THR A 23 5.03 0.33 1.21
N THR A 24 6.26 0.00 1.55
CA THR A 24 7.36 0.97 1.63
C THR A 24 8.69 0.29 1.35
N PHE A 25 9.73 1.09 1.21
CA PHE A 25 11.10 0.59 1.09
C PHE A 25 11.73 0.37 2.47
N VAL A 26 12.65 -0.59 2.53
CA VAL A 26 13.39 -1.00 3.73
C VAL A 26 14.06 0.18 4.43
N GLU A 27 14.54 1.16 3.67
CA GLU A 27 15.16 2.39 4.17
C GLU A 27 14.20 3.24 5.01
N ASN A 28 12.90 3.18 4.71
CA ASN A 28 11.86 3.95 5.41
C ASN A 28 11.24 3.17 6.59
N ALA A 29 11.27 1.83 6.54
CA ALA A 29 10.57 0.98 7.50
C ALA A 29 11.00 1.24 8.95
N SER A 30 12.30 1.39 9.19
CA SER A 30 12.86 1.71 10.52
C SER A 30 12.33 3.03 11.08
N LEU A 31 12.20 4.06 10.23
CA LEU A 31 11.68 5.36 10.64
C LEU A 31 10.18 5.28 10.94
N ILE A 32 9.41 4.62 10.07
CA ILE A 32 7.97 4.38 10.25
C ILE A 32 7.69 3.67 11.57
N LEU A 33 8.44 2.62 11.90
CA LEU A 33 8.31 1.87 13.17
C LEU A 33 8.68 2.69 14.40
N LYS A 34 9.65 3.60 14.28
CA LYS A 34 10.06 4.48 15.39
C LYS A 34 9.06 5.60 15.62
N GLU A 35 8.61 6.25 14.55
CA GLU A 35 7.73 7.43 14.63
C GLU A 35 6.25 7.07 14.67
N GLN A 36 5.88 5.82 14.38
CA GLN A 36 4.51 5.29 14.33
C GLN A 36 3.58 6.15 13.46
N LYS A 37 4.12 6.61 12.33
CA LYS A 37 3.41 7.44 11.37
C LYS A 37 3.90 7.16 9.96
N ILE A 38 3.03 7.41 8.99
CA ILE A 38 3.32 7.40 7.56
C ILE A 38 2.92 8.78 7.03
N ILE A 39 3.77 9.41 6.23
CA ILE A 39 3.51 10.73 5.66
C ILE A 39 3.32 10.54 4.16
N ALA A 40 2.34 11.24 3.59
CA ALA A 40 2.10 11.26 2.16
C ALA A 40 3.32 11.80 1.41
N ASN A 41 3.49 11.40 0.15
CA ASN A 41 4.57 11.93 -0.66
C ASN A 41 4.34 13.41 -0.97
N GLU A 42 5.29 14.26 -0.58
CA GLU A 42 5.24 15.72 -0.78
C GLU A 42 5.88 16.19 -2.11
N GLY A 43 6.25 15.28 -3.03
CA GLY A 43 6.70 15.64 -4.38
C GLY A 43 8.22 15.59 -4.62
N GLN A 44 8.94 14.74 -3.88
CA GLN A 44 10.36 14.44 -4.11
C GLN A 44 10.69 12.94 -4.06
N SER A 45 9.66 12.09 -3.96
CA SER A 45 9.84 10.62 -4.02
C SER A 45 10.03 10.13 -5.46
N ILE A 46 10.17 8.81 -5.63
CA ILE A 46 10.26 8.11 -6.92
C ILE A 46 9.13 8.54 -7.89
N CYS A 47 7.93 8.83 -7.38
CA CYS A 47 6.80 9.28 -8.20
C CYS A 47 6.93 10.73 -8.71
N LYS A 48 7.84 11.54 -8.14
CA LYS A 48 8.07 12.99 -8.39
C LYS A 48 6.84 13.92 -8.27
N GLU A 49 5.63 13.38 -8.22
CA GLU A 49 4.38 14.11 -8.05
C GLU A 49 3.92 14.06 -6.60
N ASN A 50 3.41 15.18 -6.10
CA ASN A 50 2.75 15.25 -4.80
C ASN A 50 1.35 14.66 -4.96
N ASN A 51 1.08 13.55 -4.27
CA ASN A 51 -0.24 12.93 -4.27
C ASN A 51 -1.09 13.30 -3.05
N GLY A 52 -0.50 13.95 -2.03
CA GLY A 52 -1.18 14.44 -0.83
C GLY A 52 -1.85 13.36 0.02
N VAL A 53 -1.67 12.07 -0.29
CA VAL A 53 -2.32 10.95 0.37
C VAL A 53 -1.37 9.78 0.64
N VAL A 54 -1.60 9.07 1.75
CA VAL A 54 -1.00 7.77 2.03
C VAL A 54 -1.89 6.70 1.42
N SER A 55 -1.30 5.84 0.59
CA SER A 55 -1.94 4.69 -0.03
C SER A 55 -2.02 3.51 0.93
N LEU A 56 -3.17 2.85 0.97
CA LEU A 56 -3.48 1.64 1.72
C LEU A 56 -4.23 0.67 0.81
N SER A 57 -3.67 -0.48 0.47
CA SER A 57 -4.42 -1.51 -0.28
C SER A 57 -5.16 -2.44 0.68
N ASP A 58 -6.29 -3.01 0.28
CA ASP A 58 -6.92 -4.10 1.03
C ASP A 58 -6.50 -5.50 0.59
N ASN A 59 -5.72 -5.60 -0.49
CA ASN A 59 -5.19 -6.84 -1.06
C ASN A 59 -3.70 -6.70 -1.38
N ILE A 60 -3.01 -7.84 -1.47
CA ILE A 60 -1.62 -7.88 -1.92
C ILE A 60 -1.59 -8.47 -3.33
N THR A 61 -1.05 -7.71 -4.28
CA THR A 61 -0.80 -8.18 -5.65
C THR A 61 0.67 -7.97 -6.02
N LYS A 62 1.16 -8.75 -6.98
CA LYS A 62 2.54 -8.67 -7.50
C LYS A 62 2.89 -7.24 -7.95
N GLY A 63 1.91 -6.53 -8.52
CA GLY A 63 2.02 -5.13 -8.93
C GLY A 63 2.13 -4.09 -7.81
N ILE A 64 1.64 -4.36 -6.61
CA ILE A 64 1.70 -3.39 -5.50
C ILE A 64 3.08 -3.43 -4.82
N ILE A 65 3.68 -4.63 -4.75
CA ILE A 65 4.97 -4.85 -4.09
C ILE A 65 6.13 -4.44 -5.00
N GLU A 66 6.21 -4.97 -6.23
CA GLU A 66 7.34 -4.68 -7.12
C GLU A 66 7.40 -3.21 -7.57
N PHE A 67 6.28 -2.47 -7.54
CA PHE A 67 6.27 -1.07 -7.96
C PHE A 67 6.62 -0.06 -6.86
N PHE A 68 6.46 -0.38 -5.57
CA PHE A 68 6.56 0.65 -4.51
C PHE A 68 7.19 0.22 -3.18
N GLY A 69 7.81 -0.96 -3.09
CA GLY A 69 8.63 -1.28 -1.91
C GLY A 69 8.90 -2.75 -1.64
N ASN A 70 9.74 -3.02 -0.67
CA ASN A 70 10.13 -4.37 -0.26
C ASN A 70 9.75 -4.68 1.21
N VAL A 71 9.01 -3.79 1.86
CA VAL A 71 8.41 -3.98 3.19
C VAL A 71 6.92 -3.68 3.11
N VAL A 72 6.10 -4.59 3.64
CA VAL A 72 4.64 -4.43 3.71
C VAL A 72 4.19 -4.45 5.16
N PHE A 73 3.53 -3.38 5.60
CA PHE A 73 2.83 -3.36 6.88
C PHE A 73 1.40 -3.82 6.69
N GLU A 74 1.00 -4.91 7.36
CA GLU A 74 -0.40 -5.32 7.49
C GLU A 74 -0.99 -4.72 8.77
N PHE A 75 -1.95 -3.81 8.62
CA PHE A 75 -2.65 -3.17 9.71
C PHE A 75 -4.03 -3.77 9.95
N ASP A 76 -4.47 -3.80 11.21
CA ASP A 76 -5.88 -3.99 11.56
C ASP A 76 -6.70 -2.78 11.07
N ALA A 77 -7.51 -3.00 10.03
CA ALA A 77 -8.23 -1.92 9.36
C ALA A 77 -9.17 -1.16 10.31
N VAL A 78 -9.82 -1.87 11.24
CA VAL A 78 -10.80 -1.28 12.15
C VAL A 78 -10.13 -0.40 13.20
N SER A 79 -9.03 -0.86 13.79
CA SER A 79 -8.25 -0.08 14.76
C SER A 79 -7.62 1.14 14.08
N LEU A 80 -7.05 0.95 12.89
CA LEU A 80 -6.42 2.01 12.11
C LEU A 80 -7.44 3.09 11.71
N ARG A 81 -8.63 2.69 11.21
CA ARG A 81 -9.71 3.62 10.87
C ARG A 81 -10.22 4.41 12.06
N ARG A 82 -10.27 3.80 13.25
CA ARG A 82 -10.70 4.48 14.46
C ARG A 82 -9.79 5.67 14.80
N LYS A 83 -8.49 5.53 14.56
CA LYS A 83 -7.48 6.59 14.79
C LYS A 83 -7.44 7.60 13.65
N ASN A 84 -7.72 7.16 12.43
CA ASN A 84 -7.68 7.97 11.21
C ASN A 84 -9.06 7.96 10.54
N LYS A 85 -9.99 8.77 11.06
CA LYS A 85 -11.39 8.79 10.59
C LYS A 85 -11.53 9.14 9.11
N SER A 86 -10.56 9.85 8.56
CA SER A 86 -10.46 10.32 7.17
C SER A 86 -9.97 9.28 6.18
N ILE A 87 -9.58 8.07 6.61
CA ILE A 87 -9.32 6.97 5.67
C ILE A 87 -10.59 6.75 4.84
N ALA A 88 -10.50 6.67 3.52
CA ALA A 88 -11.66 6.42 2.67
C ALA A 88 -11.23 5.61 1.43
N PRO A 89 -12.15 4.90 0.76
CA PRO A 89 -11.85 4.33 -0.55
C PRO A 89 -11.41 5.46 -1.48
N ARG A 90 -10.41 5.21 -2.31
CA ARG A 90 -9.97 6.17 -3.31
C ARG A 90 -11.03 6.26 -4.39
N ASP A 91 -11.52 7.47 -4.62
CA ASP A 91 -12.36 7.78 -5.75
C ASP A 91 -11.46 8.13 -6.94
N TYR A 92 -11.48 7.31 -7.98
CA TYR A 92 -10.74 7.53 -9.22
C TYR A 92 -11.52 8.39 -10.22
N GLY A 93 -12.76 8.80 -9.91
CA GLY A 93 -13.58 9.67 -10.76
C GLY A 93 -14.03 9.00 -12.07
N ILE A 94 -14.21 7.68 -12.07
CA ILE A 94 -14.55 6.90 -13.27
C ILE A 94 -16.07 6.92 -13.47
N SER A 95 -16.50 7.17 -14.71
CA SER A 95 -17.92 7.10 -15.10
C SER A 95 -18.48 5.68 -14.90
N GLU A 96 -19.75 5.56 -14.50
CA GLU A 96 -20.44 4.27 -14.36
C GLU A 96 -20.41 3.44 -15.66
N ASP A 97 -20.34 4.11 -16.81
CA ASP A 97 -20.28 3.48 -18.14
C ASP A 97 -18.94 2.77 -18.44
N ASP A 98 -17.89 3.06 -17.66
CA ASP A 98 -16.54 2.53 -17.84
C ASP A 98 -16.17 1.44 -16.80
N ILE A 99 -17.12 1.01 -15.95
CA ILE A 99 -16.90 -0.02 -14.92
C ILE A 99 -16.38 -1.34 -15.51
N ALA A 100 -16.84 -1.74 -16.69
CA ALA A 100 -16.37 -2.96 -17.36
C ALA A 100 -14.87 -2.91 -17.73
N LYS A 101 -14.31 -1.70 -17.92
CA LYS A 101 -12.86 -1.53 -18.13
C LYS A 101 -12.08 -1.69 -16.83
N TYR A 102 -12.70 -1.56 -15.67
CA TYR A 102 -12.02 -1.74 -14.38
C TYR A 102 -11.71 -3.21 -14.10
N ASP A 103 -12.62 -4.13 -14.47
CA ASP A 103 -12.37 -5.59 -14.44
C ASP A 103 -11.24 -6.00 -15.42
N GLU A 104 -10.98 -5.19 -16.46
CA GLU A 104 -9.91 -5.39 -17.44
C GLU A 104 -8.63 -4.57 -17.14
N LEU A 105 -8.65 -3.66 -16.16
CA LEU A 105 -7.52 -2.80 -15.80
C LEU A 105 -6.71 -3.45 -14.69
N PRO A 106 -5.47 -3.91 -14.95
CA PRO A 106 -4.82 -4.84 -14.04
C PRO A 106 -4.23 -4.25 -12.75
N PHE A 107 -4.52 -3.00 -12.35
CA PHE A 107 -3.58 -2.32 -11.44
C PHE A 107 -4.09 -1.48 -10.27
N PHE A 108 -5.39 -1.37 -9.97
CA PHE A 108 -5.81 -0.55 -8.81
C PHE A 108 -7.02 -1.04 -8.03
N GLU A 109 -7.28 -2.36 -7.99
CA GLU A 109 -8.35 -2.87 -7.14
C GLU A 109 -8.11 -2.51 -5.65
N ASN A 110 -8.98 -1.62 -5.16
CA ASN A 110 -9.23 -1.23 -3.77
C ASN A 110 -8.11 -0.49 -3.01
N GLU A 111 -7.63 0.60 -3.57
CA GLU A 111 -6.86 1.57 -2.79
C GLU A 111 -7.77 2.36 -1.84
N TRP A 112 -7.36 2.44 -0.59
CA TRP A 112 -7.86 3.35 0.42
C TRP A 112 -6.80 4.43 0.66
N VAL A 113 -7.25 5.64 0.99
CA VAL A 113 -6.36 6.79 1.14
C VAL A 113 -6.54 7.44 2.50
N ALA A 114 -5.42 7.85 3.10
CA ALA A 114 -5.41 8.75 4.25
C ALA A 114 -4.80 10.10 3.84
N PRO A 115 -5.47 11.25 4.09
CA PRO A 115 -4.96 12.54 3.67
C PRO A 115 -3.73 12.96 4.48
N LYS A 116 -2.65 13.31 3.79
CA LYS A 116 -1.37 13.86 4.29
C LYS A 116 -0.55 12.96 5.21
N LYS A 117 -1.19 12.26 6.14
CA LYS A 117 -0.54 11.49 7.20
C LYS A 117 -1.47 10.40 7.72
N LEU A 118 -0.87 9.25 8.02
CA LEU A 118 -1.47 8.16 8.76
C LEU A 118 -0.74 8.02 10.11
N LYS A 119 -1.47 7.95 11.22
CA LYS A 119 -0.91 7.62 12.54
C LYS A 119 -1.38 6.24 12.97
N PHE A 120 -0.54 5.50 13.67
CA PHE A 120 -0.89 4.19 14.21
C PHE A 120 -0.17 3.96 15.55
N ASP A 121 -0.53 2.89 16.26
CA ASP A 121 0.27 2.33 17.35
C ASP A 121 0.83 0.98 16.88
N LEU A 122 1.92 0.50 17.48
CA LEU A 122 2.49 -0.82 17.12
C LEU A 122 1.47 -1.96 17.20
N ALA A 123 0.53 -1.89 18.16
CA ALA A 123 -0.55 -2.87 18.32
C ALA A 123 -1.60 -2.85 17.19
N ASP A 124 -1.56 -1.87 16.28
CA ASP A 124 -2.37 -1.87 15.07
C ASP A 124 -1.73 -2.69 13.95
N ILE A 125 -0.44 -3.04 14.06
CA ILE A 125 0.25 -3.88 13.08
C ILE A 125 -0.04 -5.34 13.44
N ASN A 126 -0.68 -6.06 12.53
CA ASN A 126 -0.85 -7.51 12.68
C ASN A 126 0.46 -8.22 12.41
N LYS A 127 1.11 -7.88 11.28
CA LYS A 127 2.39 -8.44 10.87
C LYS A 127 3.09 -7.55 9.84
N VAL A 128 4.39 -7.79 9.65
CA VAL A 128 5.19 -7.16 8.60
C VAL A 128 5.72 -8.22 7.64
N LEU A 129 5.48 -8.03 6.35
CA LEU A 129 6.03 -8.88 5.30
C LEU A 129 7.31 -8.24 4.76
N LEU A 130 8.39 -9.03 4.71
CA LEU A 130 9.68 -8.61 4.18
C LEU A 130 9.91 -9.33 2.86
N ILE A 131 9.87 -8.57 1.76
CA ILE A 131 9.84 -9.14 0.43
C ILE A 131 11.26 -9.36 -0.08
N THR A 132 11.63 -10.62 -0.27
CA THR A 132 12.94 -10.98 -0.82
C THR A 132 12.89 -11.14 -2.33
N SER A 133 13.92 -10.63 -3.01
CA SER A 133 14.09 -10.69 -4.45
C SER A 133 15.53 -11.08 -4.80
N ARG A 134 15.86 -11.05 -6.09
CA ARG A 134 17.26 -11.16 -6.53
C ARG A 134 18.18 -10.10 -5.88
N ASP A 135 17.67 -8.88 -5.72
CA ASP A 135 18.43 -7.73 -5.25
C ASP A 135 18.27 -7.48 -3.75
N PHE A 136 17.17 -7.98 -3.14
CA PHE A 136 16.88 -7.85 -1.71
C PHE A 136 16.93 -9.22 -1.02
N LYS A 137 18.07 -9.53 -0.41
CA LYS A 137 18.24 -10.75 0.41
C LYS A 137 17.72 -10.51 1.82
N GLU A 138 17.48 -11.58 2.60
CA GLU A 138 17.06 -11.44 4.00
C GLU A 138 17.97 -10.54 4.84
N SER A 139 19.29 -10.60 4.59
CA SER A 139 20.29 -9.73 5.24
C SER A 139 20.05 -8.24 5.02
N THR A 140 19.41 -7.85 3.91
CA THR A 140 19.06 -6.45 3.64
C THR A 140 18.07 -5.89 4.66
N PHE A 141 17.33 -6.76 5.36
CA PHE A 141 16.31 -6.38 6.33
C PHE A 141 16.77 -6.49 7.79
N GLU A 142 18.06 -6.74 8.07
CA GLU A 142 18.57 -7.03 9.42
C GLU A 142 18.19 -5.95 10.45
N ASP A 143 18.34 -4.67 10.09
CA ASP A 143 17.97 -3.53 10.94
C ASP A 143 16.47 -3.52 11.27
N VAL A 144 15.64 -3.74 10.25
CA VAL A 144 14.17 -3.77 10.40
C VAL A 144 13.76 -4.95 11.25
N VAL A 145 14.31 -6.14 11.00
CA VAL A 145 14.07 -7.36 11.78
C VAL A 145 14.44 -7.17 13.25
N THR A 146 15.57 -6.51 13.53
CA THR A 146 16.00 -6.21 14.90
C THR A 146 14.96 -5.34 15.61
N ILE A 147 14.45 -4.31 14.93
CA ILE A 147 13.40 -3.44 15.48
C ILE A 147 12.10 -4.22 15.71
N LEU A 148 11.67 -5.04 14.74
CA LEU A 148 10.45 -5.84 14.84
C LEU A 148 10.49 -6.80 16.03
N LYS A 149 11.60 -7.54 16.20
CA LYS A 149 11.83 -8.42 17.35
C LYS A 149 11.81 -7.66 18.67
N SER A 150 12.48 -6.51 18.73
CA SER A 150 12.52 -5.69 19.95
C SER A 150 11.15 -5.14 20.38
N LYS A 151 10.21 -5.07 19.44
CA LYS A 151 8.86 -4.55 19.61
C LYS A 151 7.79 -5.64 19.68
N ASP A 152 8.19 -6.91 19.65
CA ASP A 152 7.29 -8.07 19.62
C ASP A 152 6.26 -8.00 18.47
N ILE A 153 6.72 -7.59 17.28
CA ILE A 153 5.89 -7.52 16.07
C ILE A 153 6.15 -8.75 15.21
N GLU A 154 5.08 -9.46 14.85
CA GLU A 154 5.14 -10.61 13.95
C GLU A 154 5.67 -10.19 12.57
N TYR A 155 6.55 -10.99 11.99
CA TYR A 155 7.03 -10.77 10.64
C TYR A 155 7.36 -12.08 9.94
N CYS A 156 7.34 -12.06 8.61
CA CYS A 156 7.82 -13.17 7.80
C CYS A 156 8.51 -12.68 6.52
N PHE A 157 9.46 -13.47 6.04
CA PHE A 157 10.03 -13.29 4.72
C PHE A 157 9.13 -13.93 3.68
N LEU A 158 8.90 -13.22 2.58
CA LEU A 158 8.15 -13.71 1.44
C LEU A 158 8.96 -13.44 0.19
N SER A 159 9.30 -14.49 -0.57
CA SER A 159 9.97 -14.26 -1.85
C SER A 159 8.95 -13.74 -2.87
N GLU A 160 9.37 -12.76 -3.67
CA GLU A 160 8.53 -12.18 -4.74
C GLU A 160 7.93 -13.25 -5.66
N ARG A 161 8.62 -14.39 -5.83
CA ARG A 161 8.22 -15.53 -6.65
C ARG A 161 6.95 -16.24 -6.16
N TRP A 162 6.57 -16.01 -4.90
CA TRP A 162 5.38 -16.60 -4.29
C TRP A 162 4.17 -15.66 -4.33
N LEU A 163 4.35 -14.41 -4.77
CA LEU A 163 3.25 -13.49 -5.00
C LEU A 163 2.51 -13.93 -6.26
N ALA A 164 1.18 -14.02 -6.19
CA ALA A 164 0.35 -14.57 -7.26
C ALA A 164 0.63 -13.89 -8.61
N ASP A 165 0.80 -14.71 -9.66
CA ASP A 165 1.03 -14.31 -11.06
C ASP A 165 -0.20 -13.67 -11.74
N ASN A 166 -1.15 -13.15 -10.98
CA ASN A 166 -2.26 -12.41 -11.54
C ASN A 166 -1.77 -11.02 -11.90
N VAL A 167 -1.04 -10.96 -13.02
CA VAL A 167 -1.18 -10.08 -14.18
C VAL A 167 0.02 -10.36 -15.09
N ILE A 168 -0.27 -10.75 -16.33
CA ILE A 168 0.70 -10.83 -17.44
C ILE A 168 1.57 -9.57 -17.41
N PRO A 169 2.90 -9.67 -17.43
CA PRO A 169 3.79 -8.56 -17.12
C PRO A 169 3.71 -7.50 -18.22
N ASP A 170 2.84 -6.51 -18.05
CA ASP A 170 2.84 -5.30 -18.86
C ASP A 170 3.87 -4.30 -18.32
N ILE A 171 5.03 -4.84 -17.88
CA ILE A 171 6.28 -4.12 -17.68
C ILE A 171 6.60 -3.29 -18.93
N THR A 172 6.27 -3.83 -20.11
CA THR A 172 6.35 -3.12 -21.39
C THR A 172 5.48 -1.86 -21.40
N ARG A 173 4.24 -1.88 -20.88
CA ARG A 173 3.41 -0.66 -20.78
C ARG A 173 3.86 0.32 -19.71
N TYR A 174 4.44 -0.15 -18.61
CA TYR A 174 5.03 0.75 -17.62
C TYR A 174 6.27 1.48 -18.17
N PHE A 175 7.19 0.75 -18.81
CA PHE A 175 8.31 1.36 -19.52
C PHE A 175 7.83 2.23 -20.68
N PHE A 176 6.81 1.81 -21.43
CA PHE A 176 6.18 2.63 -22.47
C PHE A 176 5.59 3.94 -21.91
N ARG A 177 5.01 3.94 -20.71
CA ARG A 177 4.49 5.17 -20.06
C ARG A 177 5.60 6.08 -19.52
N ILE A 178 6.71 5.52 -19.03
CA ILE A 178 7.88 6.30 -18.61
C ILE A 178 8.59 6.90 -19.82
N GLU A 179 8.76 6.13 -20.89
CA GLU A 179 9.43 6.56 -22.12
C GLU A 179 8.58 7.59 -22.90
N ASN A 180 7.25 7.46 -22.89
CA ASN A 180 6.34 8.37 -23.60
C ASN A 180 5.66 9.40 -22.68
N TRP A 181 6.19 9.62 -21.47
CA TRP A 181 5.65 10.58 -20.49
C TRP A 181 5.55 12.02 -21.04
N ASN A 182 6.46 12.40 -21.93
CA ASN A 182 6.46 13.71 -22.56
C ASN A 182 5.39 13.84 -23.66
N GLU A 183 5.05 12.76 -24.38
CA GLU A 183 3.99 12.76 -25.39
C GLU A 183 2.59 12.81 -24.74
N PHE A 184 2.41 12.12 -23.60
CA PHE A 184 1.14 12.13 -22.88
C PHE A 184 0.77 13.52 -22.33
N ASN A 185 1.77 14.30 -21.88
CA ASN A 185 1.59 15.67 -21.40
C ASN A 185 1.25 16.67 -22.51
N GLU A 186 1.66 16.42 -23.75
CA GLU A 186 1.32 17.28 -24.90
C GLU A 186 -0.14 17.05 -25.35
N VAL A 187 -0.61 15.81 -25.34
CA VAL A 187 -2.02 15.50 -25.67
C VAL A 187 -2.97 16.07 -24.62
N ALA A 188 -2.61 16.03 -23.34
CA ALA A 188 -3.42 16.55 -22.23
C ALA A 188 -3.53 18.10 -22.19
N LYS A 189 -2.67 18.84 -22.90
CA LYS A 189 -2.81 20.31 -23.03
C LYS A 189 -3.87 20.75 -24.04
N HIS A 190 -4.36 19.81 -24.85
CA HIS A 190 -5.29 20.08 -25.95
C HIS A 190 -6.67 19.42 -25.77
N VAL A 191 -6.98 18.95 -24.55
CA VAL A 191 -8.30 18.47 -24.13
C VAL A 191 -8.86 19.37 -23.04
#